data_AF-A0A9X6XFE9-F1
#
_entry.id   AF-A0A9X6XFE9-F1
#
_cell.length_a   1.000
_cell.length_b   1.000
_cell.length_c   1.000
_cell.angle_alpha   90.00
_cell.angle_beta   90.00
_cell.angle_gamma   90.00
#
_symmetry.space_group_name_H-M   'P 1'
#
loop_
_entity.id
_entity.type
_entity.pdbx_description
1 polymer ?
#
loop_
_entity_poly.entity_id
_entity_poly.type
_entity_poly.pdbx_seq_one_letter_code
_entity_poly.pdbx_strand_id
1 'polypeptide(L)'
;MKSNSAFIGASIIIGCAILGLFLMLTFSNNKNNTSKFSNDYKYEMIPVNENNIIIFNKETGEYWRKFLPKNEGPTNWEKEKSPINNK
;
A
#
# COMPACT_ATOMS: atom_id res chain seq x y z
N MET A 1 15.47 -48.44 -28.97
CA MET A 1 15.24 -47.96 -27.59
C MET A 1 15.86 -46.58 -27.27
N LYS A 2 16.52 -45.87 -28.22
CA LYS A 2 17.12 -44.53 -27.96
C LYS A 2 16.16 -43.35 -28.16
N SER A 3 15.07 -43.55 -28.90
CA SER A 3 14.07 -42.52 -29.20
C SER A 3 13.21 -42.18 -27.99
N ASN A 4 12.69 -43.20 -27.29
CA ASN A 4 11.77 -43.00 -26.15
C ASN A 4 12.42 -42.25 -24.98
N SER A 5 13.72 -42.47 -24.73
CA SER A 5 14.47 -41.74 -23.72
C SER A 5 14.66 -40.26 -24.07
N ALA A 6 14.82 -39.94 -25.36
CA ALA A 6 14.93 -38.57 -25.82
C ALA A 6 13.59 -37.81 -25.68
N PHE A 7 12.47 -38.48 -25.98
CA PHE A 7 11.14 -37.91 -25.77
C PHE A 7 10.81 -37.68 -24.29
N ILE A 8 11.21 -38.60 -23.41
CA ILE A 8 11.06 -38.43 -21.96
C ILE A 8 11.87 -37.23 -21.47
N GLY A 9 13.12 -37.09 -21.91
CA GLY A 9 13.98 -35.95 -21.55
C GLY A 9 13.40 -34.63 -22.03
N ALA A 10 12.93 -34.58 -23.28
CA ALA A 10 12.29 -33.40 -23.85
C ALA A 10 11.02 -33.01 -23.07
N SER A 11 10.18 -33.97 -22.71
CA SER A 11 8.95 -33.71 -21.95
C SER A 11 9.22 -33.11 -20.57
N ILE A 12 10.27 -33.56 -19.87
CA ILE A 12 10.67 -33.01 -18.57
C ILE A 12 11.13 -31.56 -18.74
N ILE A 13 11.97 -31.27 -19.74
CA ILE A 13 12.46 -29.92 -20.00
C ILE A 13 11.32 -28.96 -20.32
N ILE A 14 10.39 -29.37 -21.20
CA ILE A 14 9.20 -28.58 -21.54
C ILE A 14 8.33 -28.35 -20.28
N GLY A 15 8.10 -29.38 -19.47
CA GLY A 15 7.31 -29.27 -18.25
C GLY A 15 7.92 -28.29 -17.24
N CYS A 16 9.23 -28.37 -17.02
CA CYS A 16 9.96 -27.44 -16.15
C CYS A 16 9.94 -26.00 -16.69
N ALA A 17 10.05 -25.80 -18.01
CA ALA A 17 9.99 -24.47 -18.62
C ALA A 17 8.61 -23.82 -18.46
N ILE A 18 7.53 -24.59 -18.66
CA ILE A 18 6.15 -24.12 -18.47
C ILE A 18 5.90 -23.78 -16.99
N LEU A 19 6.29 -24.67 -16.07
CA LEU A 19 6.15 -24.43 -14.64
C LEU A 19 6.95 -23.21 -14.18
N GLY A 20 8.18 -23.05 -14.66
CA GLY A 20 9.04 -21.90 -14.39
C GLY A 20 8.43 -20.59 -14.88
N LEU A 21 7.81 -20.59 -16.06
CA LEU A 21 7.10 -19.42 -16.61
C LEU A 21 5.91 -19.04 -15.71
N PHE A 22 5.09 -20.00 -15.30
CA PHE A 22 3.94 -19.73 -14.42
C PHE A 22 4.38 -19.21 -13.05
N LEU A 23 5.39 -19.83 -12.43
CA LEU A 23 5.94 -19.34 -11.18
C LEU A 23 6.50 -17.92 -11.34
N MET A 24 7.25 -17.65 -12.41
CA MET A 24 7.78 -16.32 -12.69
C MET A 24 6.65 -15.29 -12.87
N LEU A 25 5.57 -15.60 -13.58
CA LEU A 25 4.42 -14.70 -13.75
C LEU A 25 3.67 -14.48 -12.42
N THR A 26 3.46 -15.53 -11.64
CA THR A 26 2.81 -15.45 -10.32
C THR A 26 3.64 -14.64 -9.32
N PHE A 27 4.96 -14.82 -9.28
CA PHE A 27 5.84 -14.08 -8.38
C PHE A 27 6.23 -12.68 -8.91
N SER A 28 6.22 -12.45 -10.22
CA SER A 28 6.46 -11.13 -10.83
C SER A 28 5.34 -10.14 -10.49
N ASN A 29 4.09 -10.61 -10.43
CA ASN A 29 2.97 -9.78 -9.98
C ASN A 29 3.07 -9.33 -8.51
N ASN A 30 3.94 -9.97 -7.71
CA ASN A 30 4.21 -9.58 -6.33
C ASN A 30 5.43 -8.64 -6.19
N LYS A 31 6.25 -8.49 -7.24
CA LYS A 31 7.44 -7.60 -7.22
C LYS A 31 7.12 -6.11 -7.45
N ASN A 32 5.92 -5.78 -7.89
CA ASN A 32 5.49 -4.38 -8.08
C ASN A 32 4.78 -3.78 -6.86
N ASN A 33 4.72 -4.49 -5.73
CA ASN A 33 4.13 -3.98 -4.49
C ASN A 33 5.09 -4.01 -3.29
N THR A 34 6.41 -4.06 -3.51
CA THR A 34 7.42 -3.95 -2.44
C THR A 34 8.35 -2.74 -2.57
N SER A 35 8.07 -1.82 -3.49
CA SER A 35 8.68 -0.48 -3.55
C SER A 35 7.67 0.67 -3.43
N LYS A 36 6.46 0.37 -2.94
CA LYS A 36 5.62 1.36 -2.26
C LYS A 36 5.42 0.89 -0.83
N PHE A 37 6.49 0.92 -0.03
CA PHE A 37 6.30 1.45 1.33
C PHE A 37 5.91 2.89 1.08
N SER A 38 4.63 3.06 0.88
CA SER A 38 4.08 4.33 0.56
C SER A 38 4.36 5.24 1.74
N ASN A 39 4.75 6.45 1.41
CA ASN A 39 4.76 7.58 2.32
C ASN A 39 3.31 7.92 2.80
N ASP A 40 2.39 6.94 2.80
CA ASP A 40 0.94 7.16 2.88
C ASP A 40 0.52 7.61 4.28
N TYR A 41 1.33 7.40 5.32
CA TYR A 41 1.01 7.87 6.67
C TYR A 41 2.24 8.30 7.47
N LYS A 42 3.14 9.12 6.89
CA LYS A 42 4.25 9.76 7.64
C LYS A 42 3.74 10.43 8.91
N TYR A 43 2.59 11.09 8.81
CA TYR A 43 1.88 11.71 9.92
C TYR A 43 0.62 10.93 10.27
N GLU A 44 0.43 10.69 11.56
CA GLU A 44 -0.77 10.08 12.14
C GLU A 44 -1.47 11.09 13.05
N MET A 45 -2.79 11.20 12.88
CA MET A 45 -3.63 12.02 13.75
C MET A 45 -4.17 11.14 14.89
N ILE A 46 -3.80 11.48 16.12
CA ILE A 46 -4.24 10.77 17.32
C ILE A 46 -5.23 11.66 18.07
N PRO A 47 -6.55 11.33 18.10
CA PRO A 47 -7.50 12.03 18.94
C PRO A 47 -7.27 11.63 20.40
N VAL A 48 -6.91 12.60 21.25
CA VAL A 48 -6.68 12.35 22.68
C VAL A 48 -7.98 12.49 23.45
N ASN A 49 -8.78 13.50 23.10
CA ASN A 49 -10.14 13.74 23.58
C ASN A 49 -10.85 14.73 22.63
N GLU A 50 -12.06 15.14 22.98
CA GLU A 50 -12.90 16.08 22.21
C GLU A 50 -12.21 17.42 21.88
N ASN A 51 -11.20 17.82 22.65
CA ASN A 51 -10.58 19.14 22.57
C ASN A 51 -9.08 19.06 22.29
N ASN A 52 -8.51 17.89 22.06
CA ASN A 52 -7.07 17.72 21.93
C ASN A 52 -6.74 16.73 20.81
N ILE A 53 -5.91 17.19 19.88
CA ILE A 53 -5.39 16.40 18.77
C ILE A 53 -3.88 16.41 18.84
N ILE A 54 -3.29 15.25 18.52
CA ILE A 54 -1.86 15.10 18.28
C ILE A 54 -1.64 14.75 16.80
N ILE A 55 -0.66 15.40 16.18
CA ILE A 55 -0.09 14.98 14.90
C ILE A 55 1.27 14.35 15.22
N PHE A 56 1.42 13.06 14.94
CA PHE A 56 2.62 12.28 15.24
C PHE A 56 3.37 11.92 13.96
N ASN A 57 4.66 12.24 13.90
CA ASN A 57 5.54 11.82 12.82
C ASN A 57 6.15 10.45 13.14
N LYS A 58 5.73 9.41 12.42
CA LYS A 58 6.18 8.02 12.64
C LYS A 58 7.66 7.80 12.32
N GLU A 59 8.28 8.67 11.52
CA GLU A 59 9.68 8.55 11.10
C GLU A 59 10.64 9.20 12.11
N THR A 60 10.31 10.40 12.58
CA THR A 60 11.19 11.18 13.47
C THR A 60 10.86 10.99 14.95
N GLY A 61 9.65 10.52 15.27
CA GLY A 61 9.12 10.48 16.62
C GLY A 61 8.67 11.84 17.16
N GLU A 62 8.73 12.89 16.34
CA GLU A 62 8.25 14.22 16.70
C GLU A 62 6.73 14.26 16.76
N TYR A 63 6.19 15.14 17.61
CA TYR A 63 4.76 15.33 17.73
C TYR A 63 4.40 16.80 17.94
N TRP A 64 3.24 17.18 17.43
CA TRP A 64 2.60 18.47 17.68
C TRP A 64 1.26 18.25 18.37
N ARG A 65 0.95 19.08 19.35
CA ARG A 65 -0.34 19.05 20.06
C ARG A 65 -1.08 20.36 19.82
N LYS A 66 -2.35 20.28 19.48
CA LYS A 66 -3.25 21.43 19.37
C LYS A 66 -4.47 21.24 20.26
N PHE A 67 -4.73 22.23 21.11
CA PHE A 67 -5.99 22.34 21.84
C PHE A 67 -7.02 23.00 20.94
N LEU A 68 -8.20 22.39 20.82
CA LEU A 68 -9.37 22.91 20.11
C LEU A 68 -10.46 23.19 21.14
N PRO A 69 -10.70 24.45 21.54
CA PRO A 69 -11.77 24.80 22.46
C PRO A 69 -13.16 24.43 21.92
N LYS A 70 -14.08 24.00 22.80
CA LYS A 70 -15.44 23.55 22.43
C LYS A 70 -16.28 24.57 21.64
N ASN A 71 -15.94 25.86 21.75
CA ASN A 71 -16.69 26.96 21.15
C ASN A 71 -15.90 27.72 20.06
N GLU A 72 -14.75 27.19 19.60
CA GLU A 72 -14.05 27.75 18.44
C GLU A 72 -14.63 27.18 17.15
N GLY A 73 -15.61 27.91 16.59
CA GLY A 73 -15.98 27.81 15.17
C GLY A 73 -14.90 28.44 14.27
N PRO A 74 -14.98 28.27 12.94
CA PRO A 74 -13.89 28.62 12.02
C PRO A 74 -13.59 30.12 12.07
N THR A 75 -12.34 30.49 12.37
CA THR A 75 -11.90 31.89 12.36
C THR A 75 -11.27 32.32 11.03
N ASN A 76 -10.79 31.37 10.21
CA ASN A 76 -10.85 31.40 8.73
C ASN A 76 -10.18 30.16 8.13
N TRP A 77 -10.99 29.24 7.61
CA TRP A 77 -10.74 28.44 6.39
C TRP A 77 -12.11 28.07 5.81
N GLU A 78 -12.34 28.47 4.55
CA GLU A 78 -13.51 28.18 3.69
C GLU A 78 -12.95 27.56 2.39
N LYS A 79 -13.63 26.80 1.52
CA LYS A 79 -15.04 26.50 1.26
C LYS A 79 -15.16 25.00 0.96
N GLU A 80 -16.19 24.37 1.50
CA GLU A 80 -16.53 22.97 1.23
C GLU A 80 -17.49 22.81 0.04
N LYS A 81 -17.31 21.74 -0.72
CA LYS A 81 -18.40 21.00 -1.37
C LYS A 81 -18.00 19.52 -1.35
N SER A 82 -18.88 18.68 -0.81
CA SER A 82 -18.62 17.26 -0.49
C SER A 82 -19.20 16.31 -1.57
N PRO A 83 -19.01 14.99 -1.50
CA PRO A 83 -17.98 14.27 -2.24
C PRO A 83 -18.61 13.22 -3.16
N ILE A 84 -19.74 13.54 -3.80
CA ILE A 84 -20.33 12.71 -4.85
C ILE A 84 -21.02 13.64 -5.85
N ASN A 85 -20.45 13.77 -7.05
CA ASN A 85 -21.13 14.38 -8.19
C ASN A 85 -21.50 13.24 -9.14
N ASN A 86 -22.65 12.59 -8.89
CA ASN A 86 -23.21 11.65 -9.85
C ASN A 86 -23.80 12.45 -11.02
N LYS A 87 -23.02 12.62 -12.08
CA LYS A 87 -23.52 12.94 -13.42
C LYS A 87 -23.20 11.80 -14.36
#